data_AF-A0A9X0A2Z5-F1
#
_entry.id   AF-A0A9X0A2Z5-F1
#
_cell.length_a   1.000
_cell.length_b   1.000
_cell.length_c   1.000
_cell.angle_alpha   90.00
_cell.angle_beta   90.00
_cell.angle_gamma   90.00
#
_symmetry.space_group_name_H-M   'P 1'
#
loop_
_entity.id
_entity.type
_entity.pdbx_description
1 polymer ?
#
loop_
_entity_poly.entity_id
_entity_poly.type
_entity_poly.pdbx_seq_one_letter_code
_entity_poly.pdbx_strand_id
1 'polypeptide(L)'
;MCKNLKAKRKITEKITEKLKHLKFQGLTGPISFTDNKEREGIIVVKQFRNGDLVKIGSHYTKEDKFVLCCNFTKESLFKDGRIPFDSSQNEQLPRIVAPELFIIFSTASAIGIVLGIMFLVFNRYYRKYK
;
A
#
# COMPACT_ATOMS: atom_id res chain seq x y z
N MET A 1 17.40 -60.42 7.44
CA MET A 1 16.68 -59.33 6.73
C MET A 1 16.84 -57.95 7.40
N CYS A 2 16.64 -57.79 8.72
CA CYS A 2 16.72 -56.48 9.41
C CYS A 2 18.09 -55.75 9.40
N LYS A 3 19.24 -56.46 9.34
CA LYS A 3 20.56 -55.81 9.30
C LYS A 3 20.79 -55.00 8.01
N ASN A 4 20.33 -55.50 6.87
CA ASN A 4 20.43 -54.80 5.57
C ASN A 4 19.57 -53.52 5.53
N LEU A 5 18.39 -53.53 6.14
CA LEU A 5 17.53 -52.35 6.25
C LEU A 5 18.17 -51.26 7.13
N LYS A 6 18.80 -51.63 8.24
CA LYS A 6 19.51 -50.68 9.12
C LYS A 6 20.72 -50.05 8.42
N ALA A 7 21.48 -50.82 7.66
CA ALA A 7 22.61 -50.30 6.86
C ALA A 7 22.15 -49.33 5.77
N LYS A 8 21.08 -49.67 5.03
CA LYS A 8 20.47 -48.79 4.01
C LYS A 8 20.02 -47.46 4.61
N ARG A 9 19.35 -47.50 5.77
CA ARG A 9 18.91 -46.30 6.50
C ARG A 9 20.08 -45.39 6.88
N LYS A 10 21.17 -45.96 7.42
CA LYS A 10 22.36 -45.20 7.84
C LYS A 10 23.06 -44.50 6.67
N ILE A 11 23.11 -45.16 5.51
CA ILE A 11 23.68 -44.57 4.28
C ILE A 11 22.79 -43.41 3.81
N THR A 12 21.48 -43.61 3.74
CA THR A 12 20.52 -42.57 3.33
C THR A 12 20.58 -41.35 4.26
N GLU A 13 20.63 -41.56 5.58
CA GLU A 13 20.77 -40.48 6.57
C GLU A 13 22.02 -39.65 6.30
N LYS A 14 23.17 -40.31 6.09
CA LYS A 14 24.45 -39.63 5.86
C LYS A 14 24.50 -38.89 4.52
N ILE A 15 23.91 -39.44 3.47
CA ILE A 15 23.79 -38.74 2.17
C ILE A 15 22.88 -37.52 2.33
N THR A 16 21.75 -37.66 3.01
CA THR A 16 20.80 -36.56 3.24
C THR A 16 21.46 -35.43 4.04
N GLU A 17 22.21 -35.77 5.08
CA GLU A 17 22.99 -34.80 5.87
C GLU A 17 24.00 -34.04 5.00
N LYS A 18 24.74 -34.73 4.14
CA LYS A 18 25.71 -34.08 3.23
C LYS A 18 25.04 -33.20 2.18
N LEU A 19 23.89 -33.61 1.66
CA LEU A 19 23.12 -32.80 0.70
C LEU A 19 22.59 -31.50 1.33
N LYS A 20 22.17 -31.51 2.59
CA LYS A 20 21.72 -30.30 3.30
C LYS A 20 22.79 -29.21 3.38
N HIS A 21 24.07 -29.60 3.51
CA HIS A 21 25.18 -28.66 3.64
C HIS A 21 25.89 -28.38 2.30
N LEU A 22 25.38 -28.91 1.19
CA LEU A 22 25.98 -28.73 -0.12
C LEU A 22 25.79 -27.29 -0.62
N LYS A 23 26.88 -26.59 -0.91
CA LYS A 23 26.88 -25.24 -1.47
C LYS A 23 27.96 -25.14 -2.56
N PHE A 24 27.57 -24.79 -3.78
CA PHE A 24 28.52 -24.62 -4.89
C PHE A 24 27.98 -23.67 -5.96
N GLN A 25 28.86 -23.14 -6.80
CA GLN A 25 28.49 -22.30 -7.94
C GLN A 25 28.18 -23.17 -9.17
N GLY A 26 26.95 -23.08 -9.69
CA GLY A 26 26.54 -23.72 -10.94
C GLY A 26 26.38 -22.73 -12.09
N LEU A 27 26.02 -23.25 -13.27
CA LEU A 27 25.78 -22.44 -14.47
C LEU A 27 24.64 -21.41 -14.28
N THR A 28 23.63 -21.74 -13.48
CA THR A 28 22.47 -20.88 -13.20
C THR A 28 22.63 -20.00 -11.97
N GLY A 29 23.80 -20.02 -11.32
CA GLY A 29 24.06 -19.32 -10.08
C GLY A 29 24.43 -20.25 -8.92
N PRO A 30 24.52 -19.70 -7.69
CA PRO A 30 24.81 -20.49 -6.51
C PRO A 30 23.67 -21.49 -6.24
N ILE A 31 24.04 -22.69 -5.84
CA ILE A 31 23.11 -23.77 -5.47
C ILE A 31 23.32 -24.06 -4.00
N SER A 32 22.24 -23.95 -3.23
CA SER A 32 22.14 -24.32 -1.82
C SER A 32 20.72 -24.76 -1.49
N PHE A 33 20.54 -25.41 -0.35
CA PHE A 33 19.25 -25.91 0.11
C PHE A 33 18.86 -25.31 1.47
N THR A 34 17.58 -25.03 1.64
CA THR A 34 16.99 -24.63 2.93
C THR A 34 16.84 -25.83 3.87
N ASP A 35 16.55 -25.57 5.14
CA ASP A 35 16.24 -26.62 6.12
C ASP A 35 15.03 -27.47 5.71
N ASN A 36 14.10 -26.87 4.95
CA ASN A 36 12.93 -27.51 4.37
C ASN A 36 13.24 -28.33 3.11
N LYS A 37 14.53 -28.46 2.74
CA LYS A 37 15.01 -29.20 1.55
C LYS A 37 14.61 -28.56 0.21
N GLU A 38 14.32 -27.27 0.21
CA GLU A 38 14.02 -26.51 -1.01
C GLU A 38 15.29 -25.87 -1.54
N ARG A 39 15.40 -25.71 -2.87
CA ARG A 39 16.56 -25.04 -3.47
C ARG A 39 16.44 -23.54 -3.26
N GLU A 40 17.48 -22.95 -2.68
CA GLU A 40 17.69 -21.50 -2.69
C GLU A 40 18.15 -21.09 -4.10
N GLY A 41 17.48 -20.12 -4.70
CA GLY A 41 17.72 -19.72 -6.08
C GLY A 41 17.51 -18.24 -6.31
N ILE A 42 17.44 -17.89 -7.60
CA ILE A 42 17.21 -16.53 -8.08
C ILE A 42 15.88 -16.52 -8.82
N ILE A 43 14.93 -15.73 -8.34
CA ILE A 43 13.62 -15.54 -8.97
C ILE A 43 13.70 -14.31 -9.86
N VAL A 44 13.43 -14.47 -11.16
CA VAL A 44 13.44 -13.36 -12.12
C VAL A 44 12.03 -12.81 -12.28
N VAL A 45 11.87 -11.50 -12.08
CA VAL A 45 10.59 -10.81 -12.27
C VAL A 45 10.62 -10.05 -13.60
N LYS A 46 9.58 -10.26 -14.41
CA LYS A 46 9.38 -9.60 -15.70
C LYS A 46 8.07 -8.81 -15.69
N GLN A 47 8.02 -7.73 -16.45
CA GLN A 47 6.84 -6.90 -16.64
C GLN A 47 6.55 -6.77 -18.13
N PHE A 48 5.28 -6.85 -18.49
CA PHE A 48 4.84 -6.59 -19.87
C PHE A 48 4.83 -5.08 -20.13
N ARG A 49 5.60 -4.63 -21.12
CA ARG A 49 5.78 -3.21 -21.47
C ARG A 49 5.92 -3.07 -22.97
N ASN A 50 5.17 -2.15 -23.56
CA ASN A 50 5.25 -1.82 -25.00
C ASN A 50 5.19 -3.04 -25.94
N GLY A 51 4.43 -4.08 -25.56
CA GLY A 51 4.29 -5.31 -26.36
C GLY A 51 5.23 -6.46 -25.97
N ASP A 52 6.23 -6.23 -25.11
CA ASP A 52 7.25 -7.22 -24.77
C ASP A 52 7.37 -7.51 -23.26
N LEU A 53 7.84 -8.72 -22.92
CA LEU A 53 8.17 -9.12 -21.55
C LEU A 53 9.61 -8.70 -21.19
N VAL A 54 9.73 -7.60 -20.45
CA VAL A 54 11.02 -7.03 -20.04
C VAL A 54 11.37 -7.45 -18.61
N LYS A 55 12.61 -7.90 -18.38
CA LYS A 55 13.12 -8.20 -17.03
C LYS A 55 13.28 -6.91 -16.22
N ILE A 56 12.60 -6.82 -15.07
CA ILE A 56 12.65 -5.64 -14.19
C ILE A 56 13.53 -5.84 -12.95
N GLY A 57 13.73 -7.09 -12.52
CA GLY A 57 14.50 -7.36 -11.32
C GLY A 57 14.69 -8.84 -11.04
N SER A 58 15.47 -9.13 -10.01
CA SER A 58 15.71 -10.49 -9.52
C SER A 58 15.66 -10.52 -7.99
N HIS A 59 14.95 -11.49 -7.42
CA HIS A 59 14.98 -11.78 -5.98
C HIS A 59 15.96 -12.89 -5.71
N TYR A 60 16.90 -12.65 -4.81
CA TYR A 60 17.83 -13.66 -4.31
C TYR A 60 17.26 -14.23 -3.02
N THR A 61 16.79 -15.48 -3.07
CA THR A 61 16.04 -16.10 -1.96
C THR A 61 16.89 -16.29 -0.71
N LYS A 62 18.21 -16.50 -0.88
CA LYS A 62 19.14 -16.71 0.23
C LYS A 62 19.40 -15.45 1.05
N GLU A 63 19.57 -14.31 0.40
CA GLU A 63 19.77 -13.00 1.05
C GLU A 63 18.46 -12.26 1.34
N ASP A 64 17.33 -12.85 0.96
CA ASP A 64 16.00 -12.23 0.92
C ASP A 64 16.03 -10.79 0.35
N LYS A 65 16.70 -10.65 -0.80
CA LYS A 65 16.96 -9.34 -1.39
C LYS A 65 16.44 -9.26 -2.82
N PHE A 66 15.54 -8.30 -3.05
CA PHE A 66 15.14 -7.93 -4.40
C PHE A 66 16.02 -6.82 -4.97
N VAL A 67 16.61 -7.08 -6.14
CA VAL A 67 17.47 -6.14 -6.86
C VAL A 67 16.82 -5.78 -8.18
N LEU A 68 16.55 -4.50 -8.38
CA LEU A 68 16.08 -3.96 -9.66
C LEU A 68 17.22 -4.03 -10.68
N CYS A 69 16.88 -4.41 -11.92
CA CYS A 69 17.83 -4.47 -13.03
C CYS A 69 17.72 -3.22 -13.92
N CYS A 70 18.66 -3.06 -14.85
CA CYS A 70 18.51 -2.22 -16.05
C CYS A 70 18.06 -0.76 -15.79
N ASN A 71 18.65 -0.08 -14.80
CA ASN A 71 18.35 1.32 -14.43
C ASN A 71 16.87 1.60 -14.10
N PHE A 72 16.06 0.59 -13.81
CA PHE A 72 14.70 0.81 -13.34
C PHE A 72 14.72 1.44 -11.95
N THR A 73 14.12 2.61 -11.84
CA THR A 73 13.78 3.26 -10.56
C THR A 73 12.37 2.87 -10.15
N LYS A 74 12.03 3.03 -8.86
CA LYS A 74 10.68 2.78 -8.35
C LYS A 74 9.60 3.56 -9.13
N GLU A 75 9.94 4.77 -9.58
CA GLU A 75 9.05 5.63 -10.36
C GLU A 75 8.85 5.08 -11.79
N SER A 76 9.92 4.62 -12.44
CA SER A 76 9.83 4.06 -13.80
C SER A 76 9.03 2.75 -13.90
N LEU A 77 8.73 2.10 -12.75
CA LEU A 77 8.03 0.82 -12.70
C LEU A 77 6.54 0.93 -13.00
N PHE A 78 5.96 2.06 -12.62
CA PHE A 78 4.53 2.31 -12.66
C PHE A 78 4.20 3.46 -13.59
N LYS A 79 2.96 3.49 -14.05
CA LYS A 79 2.46 4.59 -14.86
C LYS A 79 2.53 5.90 -14.04
N ASP A 80 2.98 6.98 -14.68
CA ASP A 80 3.08 8.31 -14.08
C ASP A 80 4.03 8.43 -12.87
N GLY A 81 4.96 7.49 -12.68
CA GLY A 81 5.92 7.55 -11.58
C GLY A 81 5.35 7.12 -10.23
N ARG A 82 4.05 6.81 -10.15
CA ARG A 82 3.34 6.63 -8.88
C ARG A 82 3.07 5.17 -8.59
N ILE A 83 3.47 4.75 -7.40
CA ILE A 83 3.11 3.43 -6.88
C ILE A 83 1.59 3.46 -6.60
N PRO A 84 0.81 2.52 -7.17
CA PRO A 84 -0.61 2.46 -6.91
C PRO A 84 -0.87 2.10 -5.43
N PHE A 85 -1.93 2.67 -4.87
CA PHE A 85 -2.42 2.27 -3.56
C PHE A 85 -3.22 0.97 -3.66
N ASP A 86 -3.17 0.18 -2.58
CA ASP A 86 -3.97 -1.04 -2.45
C ASP A 86 -5.47 -0.73 -2.34
N SER A 87 -5.81 0.42 -1.76
CA SER A 87 -7.19 0.89 -1.56
C SER A 87 -7.34 2.39 -1.79
N SER A 88 -8.58 2.83 -1.98
CA SER A 88 -8.93 4.24 -2.07
C SER A 88 -8.69 4.97 -0.75
N GLN A 89 -8.07 6.14 -0.81
CA GLN A 89 -7.91 7.03 0.34
C GLN A 89 -9.23 7.80 0.56
N ASN A 90 -9.80 7.70 1.76
CA ASN A 90 -11.02 8.41 2.13
C ASN A 90 -10.65 9.69 2.89
N GLU A 91 -10.76 10.83 2.21
CA GLU A 91 -10.59 12.14 2.84
C GLU A 91 -11.96 12.69 3.28
N GLN A 92 -12.11 12.92 4.59
CA GLN A 92 -13.32 13.55 5.14
C GLN A 92 -13.17 15.07 5.13
N LEU A 93 -13.82 15.72 4.17
CA LEU A 93 -13.81 17.18 4.08
C LEU A 93 -15.01 17.77 4.85
N PRO A 94 -14.81 18.75 5.76
CA PRO A 94 -15.90 19.39 6.45
C PRO A 94 -16.75 20.17 5.44
N ARG A 95 -18.06 19.89 5.42
CA ARG A 95 -19.01 20.61 4.57
C ARG A 95 -19.46 21.90 5.26
N ILE A 96 -18.80 23.01 4.95
CA ILE A 96 -19.20 24.34 5.43
C ILE A 96 -20.25 24.96 4.51
N VAL A 97 -21.11 25.80 5.07
CA VAL A 97 -22.02 26.65 4.29
C VAL A 97 -21.23 27.70 3.53
N ALA A 98 -21.69 28.09 2.34
CA ALA A 98 -21.03 29.14 1.57
C ALA A 98 -21.07 30.47 2.36
N PRO A 99 -19.94 31.19 2.47
CA PRO A 99 -19.87 32.44 3.24
C PRO A 99 -20.81 33.52 2.69
N GLU A 100 -21.06 33.52 1.38
CA GLU A 100 -22.00 34.44 0.73
C GLU A 100 -23.43 34.29 1.26
N LEU A 101 -23.92 33.05 1.37
CA LEU A 101 -25.24 32.75 1.93
C LEU A 101 -25.32 33.19 3.39
N PHE A 102 -24.26 32.93 4.16
CA PHE A 102 -24.20 33.33 5.56
C PHE A 102 -24.34 34.85 5.74
N ILE A 103 -23.68 35.64 4.90
CA ILE A 103 -23.76 37.12 4.96
C ILE A 103 -25.17 37.61 4.62
N ILE A 104 -25.79 37.08 3.56
CA ILE A 104 -27.14 37.50 3.13
C ILE A 104 -28.17 37.19 4.22
N PHE A 105 -28.16 35.98 4.77
CA PHE A 105 -29.10 35.62 5.83
C PHE A 105 -28.84 36.39 7.12
N SER A 106 -27.58 36.60 7.50
CA SER A 106 -27.23 37.37 8.70
C SER A 106 -27.70 38.83 8.62
N THR A 107 -27.48 39.48 7.47
CA THR A 107 -27.94 40.87 7.25
C THR A 107 -29.46 40.98 7.21
N ALA A 108 -30.15 40.05 6.53
CA ALA A 108 -31.61 39.99 6.51
C ALA A 108 -32.20 39.80 7.93
N SER A 109 -31.62 38.91 8.73
CA SER A 109 -32.02 38.73 10.13
C SER A 109 -31.79 39.98 10.97
N ALA A 110 -30.66 40.67 10.81
CA ALA A 110 -30.37 41.90 11.53
C ALA A 110 -31.42 43.00 11.24
N ILE A 111 -31.82 43.16 9.98
CA ILE A 111 -32.88 44.11 9.59
C ILE A 111 -34.21 43.75 10.26
N GLY A 112 -34.58 42.47 10.25
CA GLY A 112 -35.80 41.99 10.89
C GLY A 112 -35.84 42.28 12.41
N ILE A 113 -34.71 42.08 13.10
CA ILE A 113 -34.58 42.40 14.53
C ILE A 113 -34.79 43.89 14.78
N VAL A 114 -34.18 44.76 13.98
CA VAL A 114 -34.33 46.23 14.11
C VAL A 114 -35.78 46.65 13.89
N LEU A 115 -36.43 46.14 12.84
CA LEU A 115 -37.85 46.43 12.57
C LEU A 115 -38.76 45.92 13.69
N GLY A 116 -38.49 44.74 14.24
CA GLY A 116 -39.21 44.19 15.37
C GLY A 116 -39.12 45.07 16.62
N ILE A 117 -37.92 45.58 16.93
CA ILE A 117 -37.70 46.51 18.04
C ILE A 117 -38.44 47.83 17.79
N MET A 118 -38.36 48.38 16.57
CA MET A 118 -39.08 49.61 16.19
C MET A 118 -40.59 49.46 16.43
N PHE A 119 -41.20 48.39 15.92
CA PHE A 119 -42.62 48.14 16.14
C PHE A 119 -42.95 47.91 17.61
N LEU A 120 -42.08 47.28 18.38
CA LEU A 120 -42.28 47.11 19.81
C LEU A 120 -42.26 48.44 20.56
N VAL A 121 -41.33 49.35 20.23
CA VAL A 121 -41.27 50.70 20.80
C VAL A 121 -42.51 51.50 20.40
N PHE A 122 -42.89 51.46 19.12
CA PHE A 122 -44.09 52.12 18.61
C PHE A 122 -45.35 51.61 19.33
N ASN A 123 -45.52 50.29 19.40
CA ASN A 123 -46.64 49.65 20.08
C ASN A 123 -46.69 50.04 21.58
N ARG A 124 -45.53 50.15 22.24
CA ARG A 124 -45.46 50.60 23.63
C ARG A 124 -45.85 52.07 23.80
N TYR A 125 -45.36 52.96 22.94
CA TYR A 125 -45.63 54.40 23.02
C TYR A 125 -47.10 54.72 22.73
N TYR A 126 -47.66 54.07 21.71
CA TYR A 126 -49.04 54.31 21.31
C TYR A 126 -50.09 53.50 22.10
N ARG A 127 -49.65 52.69 23.08
CA ARG A 127 -50.51 51.81 23.89
C ARG A 127 -51.66 52.52 24.62
N LYS A 128 -51.49 53.80 24.98
CA LYS A 128 -52.50 54.60 25.71
C LYS A 128 -53.14 55.68 24.86
N TYR A 129 -52.93 55.68 23.54
CA TYR A 129 -53.72 56.53 22.64
C TYR A 129 -55.08 55.85 22.42
N LYS A 130 -55.92 55.98 23.43
CA LYS A 130 -57.37 55.77 23.41
C LYS A 130 -57.98 56.65 24.49
#